data_AF-D5ACT0-F1
#
_entry.id   AF-D5ACT0-F1
#
_cell.length_a   1.000
_cell.length_b   1.000
_cell.length_c   1.000
_cell.angle_alpha   90.00
_cell.angle_beta   90.00
_cell.angle_gamma   90.00
#
_symmetry.space_group_name_H-M   'P 1'
#
loop_
_entity.id
_entity.type
_entity.pdbx_description
1 polymer ?
#
loop_
_entity_poly.entity_id
_entity_poly.type
_entity_poly.pdbx_seq_one_letter_code
_entity_poly.pdbx_strand_id
1 'polypeptide(L)'
;MNRCDFILHQFLTDENDSGEAPLPSVRVEELIYVLQELARLVLHPSTASIVELPIVVKGVGDKTSNVEHTHLLVLFPSLCELVICREARVRELVQVLLRLVSTELGLGKRHS
;
A
#
# COMPACT_ATOMS: atom_id res chain seq x y z
N MET A 1 3.17 11.40 -4.63
CA MET A 1 2.38 10.16 -4.88
C MET A 1 0.88 10.36 -4.66
N ASN A 2 0.35 11.56 -4.92
CA ASN A 2 -0.97 11.96 -4.40
C ASN A 2 -2.14 11.22 -5.07
N ARG A 3 -1.94 10.70 -6.28
CA ARG A 3 -3.03 10.05 -7.03
C ARG A 3 -3.38 8.66 -6.49
N CYS A 4 -2.39 7.83 -6.15
CA CYS A 4 -2.66 6.51 -5.56
C CYS A 4 -3.33 6.71 -4.21
N ASP A 5 -2.76 7.56 -3.36
CA ASP A 5 -3.32 7.90 -2.04
C ASP A 5 -4.77 8.40 -2.14
N PHE A 6 -5.05 9.31 -3.07
CA PHE A 6 -6.41 9.77 -3.36
C PHE A 6 -7.36 8.64 -3.76
N ILE A 7 -6.93 7.72 -4.65
CA ILE A 7 -7.77 6.59 -5.08
C ILE A 7 -8.10 5.68 -3.89
N LEU A 8 -7.11 5.36 -3.04
CA LEU A 8 -7.28 4.50 -1.87
C LEU A 8 -8.26 5.15 -0.86
N HIS A 9 -8.05 6.43 -0.54
CA HIS A 9 -8.92 7.16 0.39
C HIS A 9 -10.33 7.35 -0.19
N GLN A 10 -10.46 7.74 -1.45
CA GLN A 10 -11.78 7.92 -2.07
C GLN A 10 -12.58 6.63 -2.07
N PHE A 11 -11.94 5.48 -2.33
CA PHE A 11 -12.62 4.18 -2.25
C PHE A 11 -13.16 3.91 -0.84
N LEU A 12 -12.36 4.17 0.20
CA LEU A 12 -12.79 3.99 1.59
C LEU A 12 -13.93 4.93 1.96
N THR A 13 -13.87 6.20 1.53
CA THR A 13 -14.98 7.14 1.70
C THR A 13 -16.24 6.63 1.02
N ASP A 14 -16.14 6.22 -0.25
CA ASP A 14 -17.25 5.69 -1.02
C ASP A 14 -17.87 4.44 -0.32
N GLU A 15 -17.04 3.52 0.18
CA GLU A 15 -17.49 2.30 0.88
C GLU A 15 -18.16 2.60 2.23
N ASN A 16 -17.67 3.58 2.97
CA ASN A 16 -18.25 4.00 4.24
C ASN A 16 -19.59 4.71 4.03
N ASP A 17 -19.68 5.55 3.00
CA ASP A 17 -20.89 6.31 2.67
C ASP A 17 -21.98 5.42 2.05
N SER A 18 -21.61 4.28 1.43
CA SER A 18 -22.57 3.37 0.79
C SER A 18 -23.42 2.56 1.77
N GLY A 19 -23.20 2.68 3.09
CA GLY A 19 -23.97 1.92 4.08
C GLY A 19 -23.69 0.43 3.91
N GLU A 20 -24.69 -0.41 3.61
CA GLU A 20 -24.49 -1.83 3.27
C GLU A 20 -24.50 -2.10 1.75
N ALA A 21 -24.75 -1.08 0.93
CA ALA A 21 -24.81 -1.26 -0.52
C ALA A 21 -23.41 -1.52 -1.10
N PRO A 22 -23.27 -2.49 -2.01
CA PRO A 22 -22.00 -2.74 -2.68
C PRO A 22 -21.65 -1.57 -3.59
N LEU A 23 -20.36 -1.26 -3.69
CA LEU A 23 -19.85 -0.31 -4.69
C LEU A 23 -20.01 -0.89 -6.11
N PRO A 24 -20.10 -0.03 -7.14
CA PRO A 24 -20.07 -0.49 -8.53
C PRO A 24 -18.85 -1.36 -8.81
N SER A 25 -19.02 -2.47 -9.53
CA SER A 25 -17.94 -3.43 -9.78
C SER A 25 -16.70 -2.80 -10.40
N VAL A 26 -16.90 -1.84 -11.32
CA VAL A 26 -15.83 -1.07 -11.96
C VAL A 26 -14.94 -0.35 -10.94
N ARG A 27 -15.52 0.15 -9.84
CA ARG A 27 -14.77 0.83 -8.77
C ARG A 27 -13.92 -0.15 -7.97
N VAL A 28 -14.45 -1.33 -7.70
CA VAL A 28 -13.72 -2.42 -7.05
C VAL A 28 -12.58 -2.93 -7.94
N GLU A 29 -12.85 -3.11 -9.23
CA GLU A 29 -11.85 -3.53 -10.22
C GLU A 29 -10.73 -2.50 -10.38
N GLU A 30 -11.05 -1.20 -10.39
CA GLU A 30 -10.07 -0.11 -10.40
C GLU A 30 -9.13 -0.23 -9.19
N LEU A 31 -9.69 -0.39 -7.98
CA LEU A 31 -8.88 -0.52 -6.77
C LEU A 31 -8.01 -1.79 -6.82
N ILE A 32 -8.58 -2.93 -7.22
CA ILE A 32 -7.84 -4.18 -7.37
C ILE A 32 -6.66 -4.00 -8.33
N TYR A 33 -6.89 -3.35 -9.48
CA TYR A 33 -5.85 -3.10 -10.46
C TYR A 33 -4.74 -2.23 -9.87
N VAL A 34 -5.09 -1.13 -9.19
CA VAL A 34 -4.11 -0.26 -8.52
C VAL A 34 -3.28 -1.03 -7.50
N LEU A 35 -3.89 -1.85 -6.64
CA LEU A 35 -3.18 -2.64 -5.64
C LEU A 35 -2.23 -3.67 -6.28
N GLN A 36 -2.64 -4.29 -7.38
CA GLN A 36 -1.80 -5.23 -8.13
C GLN A 36 -0.61 -4.52 -8.81
N GLU A 37 -0.82 -3.35 -9.40
CA GLU A 37 0.26 -2.55 -9.97
C GLU A 37 1.23 -2.07 -8.89
N LEU A 38 0.73 -1.65 -7.72
CA LEU A 38 1.57 -1.26 -6.58
C LEU A 38 2.47 -2.40 -6.09
N ALA A 39 1.97 -3.64 -6.13
CA ALA A 39 2.74 -4.83 -5.75
C ALA A 39 3.82 -5.19 -6.79
N ARG A 40 3.58 -4.88 -8.07
CA ARG A 40 4.50 -5.19 -9.18
C ARG A 40 5.50 -4.07 -9.45
N LEU A 41 5.20 -2.84 -9.01
CA LEU A 41 6.08 -1.70 -9.19
C LEU A 41 7.33 -1.87 -8.33
N VAL A 42 8.47 -1.86 -8.99
CA VAL A 42 9.80 -1.87 -8.36
C VAL A 42 10.50 -0.58 -8.76
N LEU A 43 10.92 0.20 -7.77
CA LEU A 43 11.68 1.42 -8.00
C LEU A 43 13.16 1.10 -8.21
N HIS A 44 13.76 1.73 -9.22
CA HIS A 44 15.20 1.76 -9.32
C HIS A 44 15.80 2.47 -8.09
N PRO A 45 16.95 2.03 -7.54
CA PRO A 45 17.51 2.61 -6.31
C PRO A 45 17.68 4.14 -6.34
N SER A 46 18.05 4.71 -7.50
CA SER A 46 18.17 6.17 -7.66
C SER A 46 16.84 6.91 -7.57
N THR A 47 15.73 6.27 -7.93
CA THR A 47 14.38 6.80 -7.76
C THR A 47 13.92 6.63 -6.32
N ALA A 48 14.19 5.48 -5.71
CA ALA A 48 13.83 5.21 -4.32
C ALA A 48 14.50 6.20 -3.34
N SER A 49 15.75 6.57 -3.58
CA SER A 49 16.52 7.46 -2.69
C SER A 49 15.97 8.89 -2.60
N ILE A 50 15.16 9.32 -3.57
CA ILE A 50 14.56 10.66 -3.59
C ILE A 50 13.09 10.65 -3.16
N VAL A 51 12.54 9.48 -2.81
CA VAL A 51 11.16 9.38 -2.31
C VAL A 51 11.10 10.01 -0.92
N GLU A 52 10.24 11.01 -0.77
CA GLU A 52 9.97 11.64 0.51
C GLU A 52 9.15 10.70 1.39
N LEU A 53 9.82 10.10 2.38
CA LEU A 53 9.18 9.20 3.34
C LEU A 53 8.44 9.97 4.45
N PRO A 54 7.25 9.49 4.86
CA PRO A 54 6.58 10.00 6.05
C PRO A 54 7.47 9.90 7.30
N ILE A 55 7.34 10.84 8.23
CA ILE A 55 8.15 10.89 9.47
C ILE A 55 8.05 9.58 10.26
N VAL A 56 6.88 8.94 10.23
CA VAL A 56 6.61 7.68 10.95
C VAL A 56 7.50 6.51 10.51
N VAL A 57 8.06 6.56 9.29
CA VAL A 57 8.92 5.50 8.72
C VAL A 57 10.38 5.92 8.53
N LYS A 58 10.73 7.19 8.78
CA LYS A 58 12.11 7.72 8.62
C LYS A 58 13.16 7.10 9.53
N GLY A 59 12.75 6.47 10.64
CA GLY A 59 13.67 5.87 11.62
C GLY A 59 14.08 4.41 11.34
N VAL A 60 13.51 3.77 10.31
CA VAL A 60 13.64 2.32 10.11
C VAL A 60 14.66 1.95 9.00
N GLY A 61 15.16 2.94 8.26
CA GLY A 61 16.08 2.72 7.13
C GLY A 61 17.56 2.82 7.51
N ASP A 62 18.13 1.78 8.13
CA ASP A 62 19.59 1.66 8.25
C ASP A 62 20.14 0.74 7.15
N LYS A 63 20.67 1.37 6.09
CA LYS A 63 21.66 0.96 5.06
C LYS A 63 21.61 -0.45 4.41
N THR A 64 20.65 -1.29 4.75
CA THR A 64 20.51 -2.67 4.25
C THR A 64 19.07 -3.03 3.87
N SER A 65 18.14 -2.10 4.01
CA SER A 65 16.72 -2.23 3.64
C SER A 65 16.54 -2.26 2.13
N ASN A 66 15.55 -3.01 1.65
CA ASN A 66 15.47 -3.39 0.26
C ASN A 66 15.11 -2.25 -0.72
N VAL A 67 14.67 -1.05 -0.34
CA VAL A 67 14.32 0.15 -1.15
C VAL A 67 13.47 0.02 -2.44
N GLU A 68 13.30 -1.18 -2.99
CA GLU A 68 12.58 -1.50 -4.22
C GLU A 68 11.11 -1.10 -4.12
N HIS A 69 10.52 -1.23 -2.93
CA HIS A 69 9.11 -0.90 -2.68
C HIS A 69 8.92 0.30 -1.76
N THR A 70 9.87 1.24 -1.77
CA THR A 70 9.81 2.47 -0.95
C THR A 70 8.52 3.28 -1.17
N HIS A 71 7.90 3.20 -2.36
CA HIS A 71 6.59 3.82 -2.62
C HIS A 71 5.49 3.29 -1.69
N LEU A 72 5.53 2.02 -1.29
CA LEU A 72 4.54 1.46 -0.37
C LEU A 72 4.63 2.07 1.03
N LEU A 73 5.82 2.53 1.45
CA LEU A 73 6.00 3.22 2.72
C LEU A 73 5.31 4.59 2.75
N VAL A 74 5.21 5.25 1.59
CA VAL A 74 4.47 6.50 1.44
C VAL A 74 2.96 6.26 1.58
N LEU A 75 2.46 5.14 1.05
CA LEU A 75 1.05 4.75 1.09
C LEU A 75 0.68 3.95 2.36
N PHE A 76 1.63 3.72 3.26
CA PHE A 76 1.43 2.84 4.40
C PHE A 76 0.22 3.22 5.28
N PRO A 77 -0.04 4.51 5.59
CA PRO A 77 -1.24 4.90 6.32
C PRO A 77 -2.53 4.47 5.62
N SER A 78 -2.68 4.79 4.34
CA SER A 78 -3.87 4.48 3.54
C SER A 78 -4.05 2.97 3.34
N LEU A 79 -2.94 2.22 3.21
CA LEU A 79 -2.98 0.74 3.18
C LEU A 79 -3.47 0.14 4.50
N CYS A 80 -3.13 0.73 5.65
CA CYS A 80 -3.61 0.26 6.96
C CYS A 80 -5.13 0.41 7.10
N GLU A 81 -5.69 1.50 6.58
CA GLU A 81 -7.14 1.73 6.60
C GLU A 81 -7.90 0.72 5.72
N LEU A 82 -7.32 0.28 4.61
CA LEU A 82 -7.93 -0.72 3.72
C LEU A 82 -8.00 -2.14 4.31
N VAL A 83 -7.36 -2.41 5.45
CA VAL A 83 -7.41 -3.73 6.10
C VAL A 83 -8.84 -4.09 6.54
N ILE A 84 -9.66 -3.10 6.84
CA ILE A 84 -11.07 -3.28 7.25
C ILE A 84 -12.06 -3.20 6.08
N CYS A 85 -11.59 -3.05 4.84
CA CYS A 85 -12.44 -3.02 3.64
C CYS A 85 -13.32 -4.27 3.55
N ARG A 86 -14.55 -4.14 3.05
CA ARG A 86 -15.51 -5.27 2.98
C ARG A 86 -15.19 -6.24 1.85
N GLU A 87 -14.57 -5.75 0.78
CA GLU A 87 -14.16 -6.59 -0.34
C GLU A 87 -13.00 -7.51 0.05
N ALA A 88 -13.23 -8.82 0.02
CA ALA A 88 -12.26 -9.82 0.45
C ALA A 88 -10.99 -9.77 -0.40
N ARG A 89 -11.14 -9.63 -1.72
CA ARG A 89 -10.01 -9.60 -2.63
C ARG A 89 -9.12 -8.36 -2.44
N VAL A 90 -9.72 -7.22 -2.05
CA VAL A 90 -8.98 -6.02 -1.68
C VAL A 90 -8.15 -6.29 -0.43
N ARG A 91 -8.74 -6.87 0.62
CA ARG A 91 -8.02 -7.20 1.86
C ARG A 91 -6.84 -8.15 1.61
N GLU A 92 -7.02 -9.16 0.75
CA GLU A 92 -5.95 -10.09 0.38
C GLU A 92 -4.76 -9.38 -0.29
N LEU A 93 -5.04 -8.48 -1.24
CA LEU A 93 -3.99 -7.69 -1.90
C LEU A 93 -3.30 -6.72 -0.94
N VAL A 94 -4.06 -6.07 -0.05
CA VAL A 94 -3.49 -5.21 1.00
C VAL A 94 -2.55 -6.00 1.90
N GLN A 95 -2.89 -7.23 2.29
CA GLN A 95 -1.98 -8.07 3.07
C GLN A 95 -0.68 -8.39 2.32
N VAL A 96 -0.73 -8.60 1.00
CA VAL A 96 0.48 -8.78 0.17
C VAL A 96 1.35 -7.51 0.23
N LEU A 97 0.75 -6.33 0.06
CA LEU A 97 1.48 -5.05 0.13
C LEU A 97 2.08 -4.81 1.52
N LEU A 98 1.36 -5.12 2.60
CA LEU A 98 1.86 -4.97 3.97
C LEU A 98 3.03 -5.94 4.28
N ARG A 99 3.08 -7.11 3.63
CA ARG A 99 4.25 -8.00 3.72
C ARG A 99 5.46 -7.43 2.97
N LEU A 100 5.25 -6.80 1.82
CA LEU A 100 6.31 -6.07 1.11
C LEU A 100 6.83 -4.92 1.98
N VAL A 101 5.94 -4.11 2.58
CA VAL A 101 6.32 -3.07 3.55
C VAL A 101 7.10 -3.64 4.73
N SER A 102 6.68 -4.77 5.28
CA SER A 102 7.41 -5.42 6.39
C SER A 102 8.81 -5.87 5.97
N THR A 103 8.98 -6.30 4.72
CA THR A 103 10.28 -6.68 4.14
C THR A 103 11.16 -5.45 3.95
N GLU A 104 10.60 -4.37 3.41
CA GLU A 104 11.29 -3.08 3.25
C GLU A 104 11.78 -2.53 4.60
N LEU A 105 10.97 -2.66 5.65
CA LEU A 105 11.30 -2.23 7.00
C LEU A 105 12.22 -3.21 7.76
N GLY A 106 12.61 -4.34 7.15
CA GLY A 106 13.44 -5.35 7.81
C GLY A 106 12.74 -6.09 8.97
N LEU A 107 11.41 -6.03 9.04
CA LEU A 107 10.58 -6.64 10.09
C LEU A 107 10.20 -8.10 9.78
N GLY A 108 10.51 -8.59 8.58
CA GLY A 108 10.26 -9.98 8.18
C GLY A 108 11.08 -10.97 9.00
N LYS A 109 10.48 -12.11 9.40
CA LYS A 109 11.22 -13.22 10.02
C LYS A 109 12.31 -13.69 9.05
N ARG A 110 13.58 -13.48 9.42
CA ARG A 110 14.69 -14.29 8.89
C ARG A 110 14.45 -15.72 9.38
N HIS A 111 13.86 -16.57 8.54
CA HIS A 111 14.06 -18.00 8.70
C HIS A 111 15.50 -18.29 8.26
N SER A 112 16.42 -18.21 9.22
CA SER A 112 17.73 -18.84 9.17
C SER A 112 17.62 -20.32 9.51
#